data_AF-A0A831LEQ5-F1
#
_entry.id   AF-A0A831LEQ5-F1
#
_cell.length_a   1.000
_cell.length_b   1.000
_cell.length_c   1.000
_cell.angle_alpha   90.00
_cell.angle_beta   90.00
_cell.angle_gamma   90.00
#
_symmetry.space_group_name_H-M   'P 1'
#
loop_
_entity.id
_entity.type
_entity.pdbx_description
1 polymer ?
#
loop_
_entity_poly.entity_id
_entity_poly.type
_entity_poly.pdbx_seq_one_letter_code
_entity_poly.pdbx_strand_id
1 'polypeptide(L)'
;MTPLSPIQSGLERFLSGWERREAPPPPGVYVATAGYHSKLVEEYCARYHLIYLVAVYDRDGTCQDLYQCCFSQSLSDAPGRCFIFGDVEWREELGKMCRVETYLYRFSDIRDALKTLLEFGMHVKGIPCTEFNIDVLRVTGWCEVDPICCDVSAVKEKIIEEAVAMHRQPQAQHPPSGDSSEEAGDGCAELMRQATDTLGADVFRLRRCLCRT
;
A
#
# COMPACT_ATOMS: atom_id res chain seq x y z
N MET A 1 -0.61 26.42 -19.18
CA MET A 1 -0.45 25.20 -18.37
C MET A 1 -1.19 25.41 -17.08
N THR A 2 -2.34 24.78 -16.92
CA THR A 2 -3.17 24.87 -15.72
C THR A 2 -2.60 23.89 -14.69
N PRO A 3 -2.36 24.29 -13.43
CA PRO A 3 -1.88 23.34 -12.44
C PRO A 3 -2.97 22.29 -12.20
N LEU A 4 -2.59 21.01 -12.22
CA LEU A 4 -3.46 19.92 -11.82
C LEU A 4 -3.71 20.02 -10.31
N SER A 5 -4.85 20.61 -9.92
CA SER A 5 -5.33 20.56 -8.54
C SER A 5 -6.58 19.68 -8.48
N PRO A 6 -6.44 18.41 -8.05
CA PRO A 6 -7.55 17.72 -7.43
C PRO A 6 -7.20 16.90 -6.15
N ILE A 7 -6.03 17.09 -5.53
CA ILE A 7 -5.62 16.33 -4.31
C ILE A 7 -5.78 17.14 -3.01
N GLN A 8 -5.73 18.48 -3.07
CA GLN A 8 -5.73 19.36 -1.88
C GLN A 8 -6.98 19.18 -1.00
N SER A 9 -8.17 19.07 -1.59
CA SER A 9 -9.42 18.97 -0.82
C SER A 9 -9.61 17.63 -0.09
N GLY A 10 -9.02 16.55 -0.60
CA GLY A 10 -9.02 15.24 0.05
C GLY A 10 -8.06 15.19 1.24
N LEU A 11 -6.86 15.73 1.04
CA LEU A 11 -5.83 15.81 2.08
C LEU A 11 -6.25 16.72 3.24
N GLU A 12 -6.75 17.93 2.95
CA GLU A 12 -7.22 18.86 3.99
C GLU A 12 -8.37 18.28 4.81
N ARG A 13 -9.29 17.56 4.15
CA ARG A 13 -10.37 16.86 4.85
C ARG A 13 -9.84 15.75 5.76
N PHE A 14 -8.89 14.96 5.27
CA PHE A 14 -8.29 13.88 6.05
C PHE A 14 -7.53 14.41 7.27
N LEU A 15 -6.78 15.50 7.09
CA LEU A 15 -5.98 16.13 8.15
C LEU A 15 -6.80 17.01 9.10
N SER A 16 -8.12 17.06 8.94
CA SER A 16 -8.98 17.80 9.85
C SER A 16 -8.88 17.21 11.27
N GLY A 17 -8.52 18.04 12.24
CA GLY A 17 -8.32 17.63 13.64
C GLY A 17 -6.92 17.09 13.97
N TRP A 18 -6.02 16.96 12.98
CA TRP A 18 -4.63 16.61 13.22
C TRP A 18 -3.82 17.82 13.68
N GLU A 19 -2.94 17.63 14.65
CA GLU A 19 -2.01 18.63 15.14
C GLU A 19 -0.81 18.75 14.19
N ARG A 20 -0.66 19.89 13.51
CA ARG A 20 0.46 20.15 12.59
C ARG A 20 1.67 20.70 13.34
N ARG A 21 2.86 20.14 13.06
CA ARG A 21 4.17 20.66 13.49
C ARG A 21 5.13 20.73 12.30
N GLU A 22 5.86 21.83 12.20
CA GLU A 22 6.99 21.97 11.27
C GLU A 22 8.25 21.38 11.92
N ALA A 23 8.27 20.04 12.01
CA ALA A 23 9.30 19.26 12.69
C ALA A 23 9.44 17.89 11.99
N PRO A 24 10.60 17.22 12.14
CA PRO A 24 10.74 15.81 11.73
C PRO A 24 9.73 14.92 12.46
N PRO A 25 9.42 13.72 11.94
CA PRO A 25 8.62 12.78 12.70
C PRO A 25 9.36 12.37 13.99
N PRO A 26 8.62 12.14 15.09
CA PRO A 26 9.22 11.56 16.30
C PRO A 26 9.59 10.08 16.05
N PRO A 27 10.29 9.42 17.00
CA PRO A 27 10.51 7.98 16.95
C PRO A 27 9.18 7.20 16.92
N GLY A 28 9.15 6.10 16.17
CA GLY A 28 7.97 5.26 16.07
C GLY A 28 8.14 4.12 15.07
N VAL A 29 7.07 3.35 14.90
CA VAL A 29 7.02 2.22 13.97
C VAL A 29 6.44 2.70 12.64
N TYR A 30 7.20 2.57 11.56
CA TYR A 30 6.71 2.91 10.22
C TYR A 30 5.76 1.85 9.69
N VAL A 31 4.60 2.28 9.17
CA VAL A 31 3.58 1.36 8.63
C VAL A 31 3.88 0.94 7.19
N ALA A 32 4.58 1.77 6.43
CA ALA A 32 5.04 1.47 5.09
C ALA A 32 6.48 0.91 5.13
N THR A 33 6.80 -0.02 4.24
CA THR A 33 8.15 -0.57 4.10
C THR A 33 9.09 0.45 3.48
N ALA A 34 10.35 0.45 3.94
CA ALA A 34 11.37 1.34 3.43
C ALA A 34 11.70 1.06 1.95
N GLY A 35 11.79 2.11 1.12
CA GLY A 35 12.49 2.00 -0.17
C GLY A 35 11.81 2.57 -1.41
N TYR A 36 10.59 3.10 -1.34
CA TYR A 36 9.86 3.50 -2.55
C TYR A 36 10.52 4.66 -3.35
N HIS A 37 11.39 5.49 -2.75
CA HIS A 37 11.64 6.83 -3.32
C HIS A 37 13.07 7.40 -3.33
N SER A 38 14.12 6.63 -3.06
CA SER A 38 15.47 7.22 -2.87
C SER A 38 16.03 8.06 -4.02
N LYS A 39 15.56 7.90 -5.27
CA LYS A 39 16.03 8.69 -6.43
C LYS A 39 15.14 9.89 -6.81
N LEU A 40 14.01 10.10 -6.14
CA LEU A 40 13.05 11.17 -6.44
C LEU A 40 12.92 12.20 -5.31
N VAL A 41 13.55 11.95 -4.15
CA VAL A 41 13.36 12.78 -2.96
C VAL A 41 13.89 14.20 -3.17
N GLU A 42 15.05 14.38 -3.79
CA GLU A 42 15.65 15.71 -3.96
C GLU A 42 14.80 16.62 -4.87
N GLU A 43 14.30 16.09 -5.99
CA GLU A 43 13.40 16.84 -6.89
C GLU A 43 12.05 17.12 -6.20
N TYR A 44 11.55 16.16 -5.42
CA TYR A 44 10.33 16.33 -4.64
C TYR A 44 10.48 17.44 -3.60
N CYS A 45 11.57 17.42 -2.82
CA CYS A 45 11.83 18.40 -1.77
C CYS A 45 12.05 19.82 -2.28
N ALA A 46 12.47 19.98 -3.55
CA ALA A 46 12.53 21.29 -4.18
C ALA A 46 11.15 21.93 -4.41
N ARG A 47 10.07 21.13 -4.45
CA ARG A 47 8.72 21.57 -4.80
C ARG A 47 7.70 21.38 -3.69
N TYR A 48 7.89 20.39 -2.82
CA TYR A 48 6.89 19.94 -1.85
C TYR A 48 7.51 19.67 -0.49
N HIS A 49 6.70 19.79 0.55
CA HIS A 49 7.08 19.40 1.90
C HIS A 49 6.98 17.87 2.03
N LEU A 50 7.91 17.26 2.75
CA LEU A 50 7.75 15.88 3.20
C LEU A 50 6.67 15.85 4.29
N ILE A 51 5.65 15.03 4.07
CA ILE A 51 4.54 14.88 5.01
C ILE A 51 4.73 13.58 5.80
N TYR A 52 4.60 13.70 7.11
CA TYR A 52 4.53 12.58 8.03
C TYR A 52 3.22 12.62 8.80
N LEU A 53 2.52 11.49 8.87
CA LEU A 53 1.36 11.29 9.73
C LEU A 53 1.75 10.37 10.87
N VAL A 54 1.46 10.81 12.09
CA VAL A 54 1.81 10.11 13.32
C VAL A 54 0.53 9.80 14.07
N ALA A 55 0.17 8.53 14.10
CA ALA A 55 -0.89 8.04 14.94
C ALA A 55 -0.32 7.74 16.34
N VAL A 56 -0.75 8.52 17.32
CA VAL A 56 -0.29 8.41 18.72
C VAL A 56 -1.31 7.59 19.50
N TYR A 57 -0.93 6.37 19.87
CA TYR A 57 -1.74 5.49 20.69
C TYR A 57 -1.65 5.90 22.17
N ASP A 58 -2.77 6.38 22.70
CA ASP A 58 -2.93 6.89 24.06
C ASP A 58 -4.32 6.49 24.58
N ARG A 59 -4.46 5.21 24.93
CA ARG A 59 -5.71 4.64 25.46
C ARG A 59 -6.22 5.37 26.70
N ASP A 60 -5.30 5.76 27.57
CA ASP A 60 -5.64 6.30 28.89
C ASP A 60 -5.72 7.85 28.87
N GLY A 61 -5.53 8.50 27.71
CA GLY A 61 -5.65 9.95 27.54
C GLY A 61 -4.58 10.75 28.29
N THR A 62 -3.43 10.14 28.57
CA THR A 62 -2.38 10.70 29.42
C THR A 62 -1.42 11.62 28.66
N CYS A 63 -1.42 11.56 27.33
CA CYS A 63 -0.52 12.36 26.50
C CYS A 63 -0.97 13.81 26.43
N GLN A 64 -0.33 14.69 27.20
CA GLN A 64 -0.57 16.15 27.09
C GLN A 64 0.01 16.74 25.81
N ASP A 65 1.25 16.38 25.49
CA ASP A 65 1.92 16.72 24.23
C ASP A 65 2.12 15.44 23.42
N LEU A 66 1.44 15.37 22.26
CA LEU A 66 1.44 14.16 21.42
C LEU A 66 2.85 13.84 20.90
N TYR A 67 3.63 14.85 20.56
CA TYR A 67 4.97 14.68 20.00
C TYR A 67 5.95 14.14 21.03
N GLN A 68 5.97 14.72 22.23
CA GLN A 68 6.82 14.27 23.35
C GLN A 68 6.43 12.87 23.83
N CYS A 69 5.15 12.49 23.72
CA CYS A 69 4.70 11.16 24.07
C CYS A 69 5.38 10.04 23.27
N CYS A 70 5.76 10.30 22.03
CA CYS A 70 6.47 9.33 21.20
C CYS A 70 7.91 9.03 21.67
N PHE A 71 8.52 9.92 22.45
CA PHE A 71 9.86 9.73 23.02
C PHE A 71 9.83 9.03 24.37
N SER A 72 8.66 8.96 25.01
CA SER A 72 8.50 8.19 26.25
C SER A 72 8.57 6.70 25.92
N GLN A 73 9.62 6.02 26.40
CA GLN A 73 9.78 4.58 26.20
C GLN A 73 8.56 3.84 26.78
N SER A 74 7.96 2.96 25.98
CA SER A 74 7.08 1.93 26.53
C SER A 74 7.94 1.01 27.39
N LEU A 75 7.68 0.99 28.71
CA LEU A 75 8.33 0.10 29.69
C LEU A 75 7.96 -1.39 29.50
N SER A 76 7.32 -1.76 28.39
CA SER A 76 6.84 -3.11 28.10
C SER A 76 7.02 -3.45 26.62
N ASP A 77 7.08 -4.75 26.30
CA ASP A 77 7.08 -5.36 24.96
C ASP A 77 5.85 -4.99 24.09
N ALA A 78 5.06 -4.00 24.48
CA ALA A 78 3.99 -3.44 23.67
C ALA A 78 4.58 -2.74 22.43
N PRO A 79 3.90 -2.83 21.28
CA PRO A 79 4.27 -2.08 20.08
C PRO A 79 4.39 -0.59 20.41
N GLY A 80 5.33 0.09 19.74
CA GLY A 80 5.65 1.50 20.02
C GLY A 80 4.41 2.38 20.06
N ARG A 81 4.40 3.38 20.95
CA ARG A 81 3.24 4.29 21.15
C ARG A 81 2.88 5.10 19.91
N CYS A 82 3.80 5.25 18.96
CA CYS A 82 3.61 6.06 17.78
C CYS A 82 3.84 5.24 16.51
N PHE A 83 2.87 5.30 15.61
CA PHE A 83 2.90 4.67 14.30
C PHE A 83 2.98 5.75 13.23
N ILE A 84 3.82 5.54 12.24
CA ILE A 84 4.23 6.60 11.32
C ILE A 84 3.93 6.16 9.89
N PHE A 85 3.17 6.98 9.19
CA PHE A 85 3.19 7.01 7.73
C PHE A 85 4.04 8.19 7.29
N GLY A 86 4.99 7.97 6.39
CA GLY A 86 5.78 9.04 5.79
C GLY A 86 5.93 8.81 4.30
N ASP A 87 6.04 9.90 3.54
CA ASP A 87 6.37 9.80 2.10
C ASP A 87 7.69 9.04 1.89
N VAL A 88 8.61 9.14 2.85
CA VAL A 88 9.85 8.37 2.97
C VAL A 88 10.15 8.07 4.43
N GLU A 89 11.02 7.10 4.69
CA GLU A 89 11.59 6.92 6.03
C GLU A 89 12.50 8.09 6.39
N TRP A 90 12.36 8.61 7.61
CA TRP A 90 13.12 9.79 8.05
C TRP A 90 14.61 9.48 8.19
N ARG A 91 15.43 10.42 7.71
CA ARG A 91 16.87 10.46 7.94
C ARG A 91 17.30 11.91 8.13
N GLU A 92 18.26 12.16 9.01
CA GLU A 92 18.72 13.51 9.36
C GLU A 92 19.19 14.34 8.16
N GLU A 93 19.71 13.69 7.11
CA GLU A 93 20.12 14.37 5.88
C GLU A 93 18.95 15.03 5.15
N LEU A 94 17.74 14.46 5.25
CA LEU A 94 16.54 15.00 4.64
C LEU A 94 16.16 16.35 5.24
N GLY A 95 16.36 16.55 6.55
CA GLY A 95 16.08 17.84 7.22
C GLY A 95 16.94 18.99 6.73
N LYS A 96 18.06 18.72 6.06
CA LYS A 96 18.93 19.75 5.46
C LYS A 96 18.45 20.20 4.09
N MET A 97 17.65 19.40 3.40
CA MET A 97 17.28 19.60 2.00
C MET A 97 15.76 19.78 1.80
N CYS A 98 14.97 19.29 2.74
CA CYS A 98 13.52 19.22 2.64
C CYS A 98 12.86 20.04 3.75
N ARG A 99 11.76 20.70 3.40
CA ARG A 99 10.80 21.18 4.38
C ARG A 99 9.96 20.00 4.85
N VAL A 100 9.66 19.94 6.14
CA VAL A 100 9.02 18.77 6.76
C VAL A 100 7.85 19.22 7.59
N GLU A 101 6.74 18.51 7.44
CA GLU A 101 5.57 18.68 8.28
C GLU A 101 5.14 17.34 8.86
N THR A 102 4.95 17.33 10.17
CA THR A 102 4.46 16.19 10.92
C THR A 102 3.07 16.53 11.45
N TYR A 103 2.12 15.65 11.15
CA TYR A 103 0.74 15.74 11.62
C TYR A 103 0.51 14.65 12.65
N LEU A 104 0.06 15.00 13.85
CA LEU A 104 -0.16 14.07 14.94
C LEU A 104 -1.65 13.96 15.25
N TYR A 105 -2.12 12.74 15.54
CA TYR A 105 -3.49 12.52 16.00
C TYR A 105 -3.53 11.46 17.09
N ARG A 106 -4.38 11.69 18.10
CA ARG A 106 -4.55 10.78 19.22
C ARG A 106 -5.54 9.68 18.89
N PHE A 107 -5.17 8.44 19.14
CA PHE A 107 -6.05 7.28 19.06
C PHE A 107 -6.10 6.53 20.39
N SER A 108 -7.30 6.12 20.79
CA SER A 108 -7.49 5.26 21.96
C SER A 108 -7.42 3.76 21.63
N ASP A 109 -7.48 3.41 20.34
CA ASP A 109 -7.42 2.05 19.82
C ASP A 109 -6.28 1.93 18.79
N ILE A 110 -5.41 0.95 18.99
CA ILE A 110 -4.25 0.70 18.12
C ILE A 110 -4.64 0.23 16.72
N ARG A 111 -5.72 -0.54 16.59
CA ARG A 111 -6.21 -1.02 15.29
C ARG A 111 -6.75 0.15 14.48
N ASP A 112 -7.49 1.08 15.10
CA ASP A 112 -8.00 2.27 14.43
C ASP A 112 -6.86 3.20 13.99
N ALA A 113 -5.83 3.35 14.83
CA ALA A 113 -4.61 4.09 14.49
C ALA A 113 -3.95 3.54 13.22
N LEU A 114 -3.68 2.23 13.20
CA LEU A 114 -3.03 1.56 12.08
C LEU A 114 -3.89 1.57 10.81
N LYS A 115 -5.19 1.30 10.94
CA LYS A 115 -6.13 1.32 9.82
C LYS A 115 -6.22 2.69 9.17
N THR A 116 -6.25 3.76 9.97
CA THR A 116 -6.29 5.14 9.47
C THR A 116 -5.05 5.47 8.61
N LEU A 117 -3.86 5.03 9.06
CA LEU A 117 -2.62 5.23 8.31
C LEU A 117 -2.56 4.38 7.02
N LEU A 118 -3.05 3.13 7.06
CA LEU A 118 -3.18 2.28 5.88
C LEU A 118 -4.12 2.91 4.84
N GLU A 119 -5.31 3.32 5.26
CA GLU A 119 -6.31 3.94 4.39
C GLU A 119 -5.76 5.22 3.73
N PHE A 120 -5.02 6.03 4.48
CA PHE A 120 -4.33 7.19 3.91
C PHE A 120 -3.33 6.77 2.83
N GLY A 121 -2.43 5.85 3.15
CA GLY A 121 -1.39 5.42 2.22
C GLY A 121 -1.98 4.78 0.96
N MET A 122 -2.99 3.93 1.10
CA MET A 122 -3.59 3.21 -0.02
C MET A 122 -4.56 4.08 -0.84
N HIS A 123 -5.46 4.83 -0.20
CA HIS A 123 -6.52 5.54 -0.91
C HIS A 123 -6.19 6.99 -1.23
N VAL A 124 -5.36 7.66 -0.42
CA VAL A 124 -4.96 9.05 -0.67
C VAL A 124 -3.65 9.10 -1.45
N LYS A 125 -2.66 8.29 -1.06
CA LYS A 125 -1.34 8.27 -1.72
C LYS A 125 -1.22 7.24 -2.84
N GLY A 126 -2.16 6.29 -2.94
CA GLY A 126 -2.17 5.28 -4.01
C GLY A 126 -1.05 4.23 -3.86
N ILE A 127 -0.52 4.03 -2.65
CA ILE A 127 0.55 3.08 -2.38
C ILE A 127 -0.03 1.65 -2.42
N PRO A 128 0.61 0.70 -3.14
CA PRO A 128 0.18 -0.69 -3.15
C PRO A 128 0.23 -1.31 -1.75
N CYS A 129 -0.73 -2.18 -1.41
CA CYS A 129 -0.75 -2.83 -0.09
C CYS A 129 0.52 -3.65 0.20
N THR A 130 1.20 -4.15 -0.83
CA THR A 130 2.45 -4.92 -0.71
C THR A 130 3.63 -4.10 -0.19
N GLU A 131 3.52 -2.76 -0.19
CA GLU A 131 4.52 -1.84 0.35
C GLU A 131 4.24 -1.47 1.83
N PHE A 132 3.35 -2.20 2.51
CA PHE A 132 3.08 -2.02 3.93
C PHE A 132 3.62 -3.18 4.77
N ASN A 133 3.91 -2.89 6.03
CA ASN A 133 4.39 -3.88 6.98
C ASN A 133 3.35 -4.99 7.17
N ILE A 134 3.77 -6.25 7.00
CA ILE A 134 2.88 -7.41 7.08
C ILE A 134 2.17 -7.55 8.43
N ASP A 135 2.82 -7.17 9.53
CA ASP A 135 2.21 -7.23 10.86
C ASP A 135 1.12 -6.17 10.99
N VAL A 136 1.31 -5.00 10.38
CA VAL A 136 0.27 -3.96 10.30
C VAL A 136 -0.93 -4.44 9.48
N LEU A 137 -0.68 -5.07 8.33
CA LEU A 137 -1.75 -5.65 7.50
C LEU A 137 -2.53 -6.75 8.24
N ARG A 138 -1.84 -7.60 9.00
CA ARG A 138 -2.47 -8.65 9.83
C ARG A 138 -3.28 -8.06 10.99
N VAL A 139 -2.73 -7.11 11.74
CA VAL A 139 -3.42 -6.51 12.91
C VAL A 139 -4.70 -5.77 12.51
N THR A 140 -4.69 -5.14 11.33
CA THR A 140 -5.81 -4.38 10.78
C THR A 140 -6.85 -5.25 10.07
N GLY A 141 -6.56 -6.54 9.87
CA GLY A 141 -7.45 -7.47 9.17
C GLY A 141 -7.45 -7.29 7.65
N TRP A 142 -6.40 -6.65 7.08
CA TRP A 142 -6.32 -6.40 5.64
C TRP A 142 -6.01 -7.67 4.85
N CYS A 143 -5.29 -8.62 5.45
CA CYS A 143 -4.95 -9.89 4.81
C CYS A 143 -6.20 -10.74 4.47
N GLU A 144 -7.27 -10.59 5.25
CA GLU A 144 -8.56 -11.26 5.04
C GLU A 144 -9.37 -10.60 3.92
N VAL A 145 -9.19 -9.29 3.74
CA VAL A 145 -9.82 -8.51 2.67
C VAL A 145 -9.13 -8.78 1.34
N ASP A 146 -7.80 -8.72 1.34
CA ASP A 146 -6.98 -9.00 0.16
C ASP A 146 -5.75 -9.86 0.54
N PRO A 147 -5.85 -11.18 0.36
CA PRO A 147 -4.76 -12.11 0.67
C PRO A 147 -3.48 -11.84 -0.11
N ILE A 148 -3.55 -11.19 -1.29
CA ILE A 148 -2.35 -10.92 -2.11
C ILE A 148 -1.34 -10.02 -1.37
N CYS A 149 -1.84 -9.18 -0.47
CA CYS A 149 -1.04 -8.25 0.31
C CYS A 149 -0.16 -8.97 1.34
N CYS A 150 -0.51 -10.21 1.71
CA CYS A 150 0.15 -10.93 2.81
C CYS A 150 0.71 -12.30 2.38
N ASP A 151 0.15 -12.94 1.36
CA ASP A 151 0.61 -14.22 0.84
C ASP A 151 0.37 -14.34 -0.67
N VAL A 152 1.41 -14.04 -1.45
CA VAL A 152 1.40 -14.17 -2.92
C VAL A 152 1.37 -15.64 -3.38
N SER A 153 1.73 -16.59 -2.49
CA SER A 153 1.74 -18.03 -2.79
C SER A 153 0.33 -18.62 -2.67
N ALA A 154 -0.41 -18.25 -1.63
CA ALA A 154 -1.82 -18.62 -1.47
C ALA A 154 -2.68 -18.13 -2.63
N VAL A 155 -2.38 -16.96 -3.20
CA VAL A 155 -3.06 -16.46 -4.40
C VAL A 155 -2.73 -17.30 -5.63
N LYS A 156 -1.47 -17.72 -5.81
CA LYS A 156 -1.11 -18.63 -6.92
C LYS A 156 -1.83 -19.97 -6.80
N GLU A 157 -1.90 -20.54 -5.62
CA GLU A 157 -2.62 -21.80 -5.39
C GLU A 157 -4.12 -21.64 -5.65
N LYS A 158 -4.74 -20.55 -5.18
CA LYS A 158 -6.15 -20.25 -5.45
C LYS A 158 -6.45 -20.05 -6.94
N ILE A 159 -5.58 -19.36 -7.68
CA ILE A 159 -5.70 -19.19 -9.14
C ILE A 159 -5.59 -20.56 -9.84
N ILE A 160 -4.67 -21.41 -9.41
CA ILE A 160 -4.51 -22.76 -9.97
C ILE A 160 -5.75 -23.60 -9.65
N GLU A 161 -6.28 -23.56 -8.42
CA GLU A 161 -7.50 -24.26 -8.04
C GLU A 161 -8.73 -23.79 -8.81
N GLU A 162 -8.91 -22.48 -8.97
CA GLU A 162 -10.01 -21.90 -9.75
C GLU A 162 -9.90 -22.25 -11.25
N ALA A 163 -8.69 -22.25 -11.81
CA ALA A 163 -8.44 -22.69 -13.19
C ALA A 163 -8.71 -24.19 -13.40
N VAL A 164 -8.33 -25.03 -12.42
CA VAL A 164 -8.62 -26.47 -12.42
C VAL A 164 -10.11 -26.74 -12.21
N ALA A 165 -10.80 -25.95 -11.39
CA ALA A 165 -12.24 -26.05 -11.16
C ALA A 165 -13.05 -25.67 -12.40
N MET A 166 -12.65 -24.62 -13.13
CA MET A 166 -13.25 -24.27 -14.42
C MET A 166 -13.05 -25.38 -15.47
N HIS A 167 -11.90 -26.06 -15.48
CA HIS A 167 -11.65 -27.21 -16.36
C HIS A 167 -12.42 -28.48 -15.98
N ARG A 168 -13.00 -28.54 -14.77
CA ARG A 168 -13.78 -29.70 -14.29
C ARG A 168 -15.29 -29.57 -14.51
N GLN A 169 -15.81 -28.46 -15.04
CA GLN A 169 -17.18 -28.43 -15.52
C GLN A 169 -17.28 -29.35 -16.76
N PRO A 170 -18.10 -30.41 -16.74
CA PRO A 170 -18.21 -31.30 -17.88
C PRO A 170 -18.94 -30.56 -18.99
N GLN A 171 -18.20 -30.18 -20.04
CA GLN A 171 -18.80 -29.85 -21.32
C GLN A 171 -19.65 -31.04 -21.76
N ALA A 172 -20.96 -30.82 -21.86
CA ALA A 172 -21.88 -31.76 -22.46
C ALA A 172 -21.48 -31.98 -23.93
N GLN A 173 -20.82 -33.12 -24.14
CA GLN A 173 -20.67 -33.92 -25.35
C GLN A 173 -21.25 -33.32 -26.65
N HIS A 174 -20.37 -33.01 -27.61
CA HIS A 174 -20.66 -33.13 -29.04
C HIS A 174 -19.52 -33.90 -29.73
N PRO A 175 -19.80 -34.78 -30.72
CA PRO A 175 -18.83 -35.73 -31.25
C PRO A 175 -17.92 -35.11 -32.34
N PRO A 176 -16.77 -35.75 -32.64
CA PRO A 176 -15.69 -35.12 -33.38
C PRO A 176 -15.83 -35.29 -34.89
N SER A 177 -15.32 -34.32 -35.65
CA SER A 177 -15.08 -34.45 -37.09
C SER A 177 -13.87 -33.62 -37.51
N GLY A 178 -12.82 -34.32 -37.94
CA GLY A 178 -11.93 -33.89 -39.02
C GLY A 178 -10.84 -32.86 -38.71
N ASP A 179 -9.65 -33.39 -38.40
CA ASP A 179 -8.41 -33.18 -39.17
C ASP A 179 -7.95 -31.74 -39.51
N SER A 180 -6.88 -31.26 -38.86
CA SER A 180 -5.62 -30.87 -39.52
C SER A 180 -4.65 -30.09 -38.59
N SER A 181 -3.40 -30.56 -38.60
CA SER A 181 -2.11 -29.84 -38.51
C SER A 181 -1.74 -28.99 -37.29
N GLU A 182 -0.63 -29.44 -36.68
CA GLU A 182 0.35 -28.74 -35.86
C GLU A 182 0.66 -27.31 -36.33
N GLU A 183 0.45 -26.32 -35.46
CA GLU A 183 1.33 -25.15 -35.33
C GLU A 183 1.50 -24.82 -33.84
N ALA A 184 2.66 -25.21 -33.31
CA ALA A 184 3.12 -24.83 -31.99
C ALA A 184 3.49 -23.34 -32.01
N GLY A 185 2.63 -22.48 -31.46
CA GLY A 185 3.03 -21.09 -31.24
C GLY A 185 1.92 -20.09 -31.01
N ASP A 186 0.91 -20.32 -30.17
CA ASP A 186 0.10 -19.17 -29.73
C ASP A 186 -0.72 -19.29 -28.43
N GLY A 187 -0.20 -19.96 -27.40
CA GLY A 187 -0.86 -19.90 -26.07
C GLY A 187 -0.85 -18.50 -25.46
N CYS A 188 0.14 -17.68 -25.84
CA CYS A 188 0.29 -16.32 -25.33
C CYS A 188 -0.68 -15.34 -25.97
N ALA A 189 -0.91 -15.33 -27.29
CA ALA A 189 -1.83 -14.34 -27.85
C ALA A 189 -3.29 -14.64 -27.48
N GLU A 190 -3.67 -15.90 -27.29
CA GLU A 190 -5.02 -16.23 -26.81
C GLU A 190 -5.24 -15.74 -25.38
N LEU A 191 -4.27 -15.95 -24.48
CA LEU A 191 -4.29 -15.40 -23.12
C LEU A 191 -4.28 -13.85 -23.14
N MET A 192 -3.57 -13.24 -24.08
CA MET A 192 -3.52 -11.79 -24.22
C MET A 192 -4.82 -11.21 -24.79
N ARG A 193 -5.52 -11.90 -25.70
CA ARG A 193 -6.86 -11.51 -26.17
C ARG A 193 -7.87 -11.55 -25.02
N GLN A 194 -7.91 -12.64 -24.25
CA GLN A 194 -8.80 -12.75 -23.09
C GLN A 194 -8.51 -11.68 -22.02
N ALA A 195 -7.22 -11.41 -21.74
CA ALA A 195 -6.84 -10.35 -20.80
C ALA A 195 -7.27 -8.96 -21.29
N THR A 196 -7.22 -8.70 -22.59
CA THR A 196 -7.65 -7.43 -23.19
C THR A 196 -9.16 -7.22 -23.09
N ASP A 197 -9.94 -8.27 -23.34
CA ASP A 197 -11.40 -8.21 -23.26
C ASP A 197 -11.90 -8.05 -21.82
N THR A 198 -11.12 -8.50 -20.83
CA THR A 198 -11.51 -8.50 -19.41
C THR A 198 -11.02 -7.28 -18.64
N LEU A 199 -9.81 -6.79 -18.94
CA LEU A 199 -9.11 -5.78 -18.10
C LEU A 199 -8.94 -4.42 -18.77
N GLY A 200 -9.28 -4.28 -20.06
CA GLY A 200 -9.03 -3.04 -20.81
C GLY A 200 -7.54 -2.74 -20.96
N ALA A 201 -7.19 -1.52 -21.39
CA ALA A 201 -5.92 -1.17 -22.08
C ALA A 201 -4.59 -1.26 -21.28
N ASP A 202 -4.51 -1.97 -20.15
CA ASP A 202 -3.29 -2.10 -19.32
C ASP A 202 -2.53 -3.44 -19.51
N VAL A 203 -2.79 -4.11 -20.64
CA VAL A 203 -2.29 -5.45 -20.98
C VAL A 203 -0.78 -5.49 -21.27
N PHE A 204 -0.15 -4.35 -21.62
CA PHE A 204 1.28 -4.29 -21.93
C PHE A 204 2.20 -4.63 -20.74
N ARG A 205 1.73 -4.42 -19.50
CA ARG A 205 2.49 -4.79 -18.29
C ARG A 205 2.37 -6.28 -17.96
N LEU A 206 1.25 -6.90 -18.31
CA LEU A 206 0.96 -8.32 -18.03
C LEU A 206 1.71 -9.28 -18.96
N ARG A 207 2.10 -8.83 -20.16
CA ARG A 207 2.84 -9.66 -21.13
C ARG A 207 4.10 -10.30 -20.53
N ARG A 208 4.83 -9.56 -19.68
CA ARG A 208 6.07 -10.04 -19.05
C ARG A 208 5.81 -11.05 -17.92
N CYS A 209 4.61 -11.05 -17.35
CA CYS A 209 4.21 -11.94 -16.26
C CYS A 209 3.58 -13.25 -16.79
N LEU A 210 2.82 -13.16 -17.88
CA LEU A 210 2.02 -14.28 -18.41
C LEU A 210 2.77 -15.11 -19.46
N CYS A 211 3.70 -14.49 -20.19
CA CYS A 211 4.44 -15.18 -21.25
C CYS A 211 5.93 -15.13 -20.93
N ARG A 212 6.48 -16.24 -20.43
CA ARG A 212 7.93 -16.41 -20.31
C ARG A 212 8.53 -16.52 -21.72
N THR A 213 9.41 -15.58 -22.07
CA THR A 213 10.61 -15.91 -22.86
C THR A 213 11.73 -16.19 -21.89
#